data_AF-A4EWZ6-F1
#
_entry.id   AF-A4EWZ6-F1
#
_cell.length_a   1.000
_cell.length_b   1.000
_cell.length_c   1.000
_cell.angle_alpha   90.00
_cell.angle_beta   90.00
_cell.angle_gamma   90.00
#
_symmetry.space_group_name_H-M   'P 1'
#
loop_
_entity.id
_entity.type
_entity.pdbx_description
1 polymer ?
#
loop_
_entity_poly.entity_id
_entity_poly.type
_entity_poly.pdbx_seq_one_letter_code
_entity_poly.pdbx_strand_id
1 'polypeptide(L)'
;MPLSPEEVTTKVEATRGKKAKRKKLKTEPSGTKEKKLPNDIRKGLEQHFGSKLARVRVHTGGNAKEVCRELKAKAFTLGNDLYFMKPADAKNGELLVHELAHVLQQGRGRMPKAKEGIALTSK
;
A
#
# COMPACT_ATOMS: atom_id res chain seq x y z
N MET A 1 -13.78 -1.26 -14.13
CA MET A 1 -13.05 -0.28 -14.98
C MET A 1 -11.73 0.02 -14.30
N PRO A 2 -10.59 0.07 -15.02
CA PRO A 2 -9.34 0.60 -14.46
C PRO A 2 -9.53 2.08 -14.12
N LEU A 3 -9.01 2.51 -12.96
CA LEU A 3 -9.07 3.91 -12.56
C LEU A 3 -8.17 4.75 -13.46
N SER A 4 -8.67 5.87 -13.97
CA SER A 4 -7.86 6.79 -14.75
C SER A 4 -6.82 7.49 -13.85
N PRO A 5 -5.63 7.89 -14.36
CA PRO A 5 -4.62 8.59 -13.57
C PRO A 5 -5.12 9.87 -12.88
N GLU A 6 -6.09 10.55 -13.48
CA GLU A 6 -6.71 11.75 -12.91
C GLU A 6 -7.60 11.40 -11.70
N GLU A 7 -8.40 10.34 -11.81
CA GLU A 7 -9.20 9.84 -10.69
C GLU A 7 -8.34 9.36 -9.52
N VAL A 8 -7.18 8.77 -9.81
CA VAL A 8 -6.19 8.40 -8.79
C VAL A 8 -5.74 9.64 -8.02
N THR A 9 -5.43 10.73 -8.73
CA THR A 9 -5.00 12.00 -8.12
C THR A 9 -6.09 12.60 -7.23
N THR A 10 -7.34 12.66 -7.73
CA THR A 10 -8.49 13.14 -6.94
C THR A 10 -8.70 12.30 -5.68
N LYS A 11 -8.55 10.97 -5.78
CA LYS A 11 -8.66 10.07 -4.62
C LYS A 11 -7.54 10.24 -3.61
N VAL A 12 -6.31 10.51 -4.07
CA VAL A 12 -5.19 10.84 -3.19
C VAL A 12 -5.51 12.09 -2.39
N GLU A 13 -6.07 13.13 -3.01
CA GLU A 13 -6.46 14.34 -2.28
C GLU A 13 -7.55 14.08 -1.24
N ALA A 14 -8.51 13.19 -1.53
CA ALA A 14 -9.54 12.78 -0.57
C ALA A 14 -8.98 12.01 0.66
N THR A 15 -7.76 11.48 0.58
CA THR A 15 -7.09 10.81 1.71
C THR A 15 -6.28 11.75 2.61
N ARG A 16 -6.16 13.02 2.21
CA ARG A 16 -5.32 14.03 2.87
C ARG A 16 -5.81 14.28 4.31
N GLY A 17 -4.97 13.95 5.28
CA GLY A 17 -5.23 14.13 6.72
C GLY A 17 -5.17 12.85 7.55
N LYS A 18 -5.38 11.68 6.93
CA LYS A 18 -5.17 10.37 7.57
C LYS A 18 -3.73 9.92 7.31
N LYS A 19 -3.06 9.41 8.35
CA LYS A 19 -1.64 9.05 8.30
C LYS A 19 -1.46 7.55 8.53
N ALA A 20 -0.60 6.92 7.74
CA ALA A 20 -0.11 5.58 8.04
C ALA A 20 0.64 5.57 9.38
N LYS A 21 0.39 4.54 10.20
CA LYS A 21 1.06 4.31 11.49
C LYS A 21 2.11 3.23 11.35
N ARG A 22 3.26 3.42 11.98
CA ARG A 22 4.29 2.39 12.10
C ARG A 22 3.92 1.42 13.21
N LYS A 23 4.00 0.12 12.93
CA LYS A 23 3.78 -0.95 13.88
C LYS A 23 4.88 -1.99 13.76
N LYS A 24 5.26 -2.58 14.89
CA LYS A 24 6.24 -3.67 14.91
C LYS A 24 5.57 -4.94 14.42
N LEU A 25 6.15 -5.61 13.43
CA LEU A 25 5.75 -6.97 13.09
C LEU A 25 6.28 -7.94 14.13
N LYS A 26 5.45 -8.92 14.47
CA LYS A 26 5.85 -10.11 15.21
C LYS A 26 6.11 -11.26 14.24
N THR A 27 5.29 -11.36 13.20
CA THR A 27 5.34 -12.40 12.17
C THR A 27 5.70 -11.77 10.83
N GLU A 28 6.68 -12.33 10.13
CA GLU A 28 7.03 -11.90 8.78
C GLU A 28 6.12 -12.54 7.74
N PRO A 29 5.65 -11.79 6.73
CA PRO A 29 4.78 -12.35 5.72
C PRO A 29 5.52 -13.29 4.77
N SER A 30 5.04 -14.53 4.64
CA SER A 30 5.60 -15.60 3.84
C SER A 30 4.48 -16.39 3.12
N GLY A 31 4.84 -17.05 2.01
CA GLY A 31 3.89 -17.79 1.17
C GLY A 31 2.86 -16.89 0.44
N THR A 32 3.16 -15.60 0.28
CA THR A 32 2.27 -14.65 -0.38
C THR A 32 2.49 -14.64 -1.90
N LYS A 33 1.44 -14.33 -2.67
CA LYS A 33 1.54 -14.10 -4.11
C LYS A 33 1.73 -12.62 -4.38
N GLU A 34 2.83 -12.30 -5.03
CA GLU A 34 3.16 -10.94 -5.45
C GLU A 34 2.64 -10.62 -6.86
N LYS A 35 2.22 -9.38 -7.04
CA LYS A 35 1.83 -8.81 -8.33
C LYS A 35 2.37 -7.40 -8.45
N LYS A 36 2.67 -6.98 -9.68
CA LYS A 36 3.03 -5.59 -9.95
C LYS A 36 1.83 -4.68 -9.70
N LEU A 37 2.11 -3.46 -9.24
CA LEU A 37 1.09 -2.43 -9.12
C LEU A 37 0.48 -2.14 -10.51
N PRO A 38 -0.86 -2.03 -10.63
CA PRO A 38 -1.51 -1.68 -11.89
C PRO A 38 -0.94 -0.37 -12.45
N ASN A 39 -0.72 -0.34 -13.76
CA ASN A 39 0.04 0.73 -14.40
C ASN A 39 -0.64 2.10 -14.24
N ASP A 40 -1.97 2.15 -14.30
CA ASP A 40 -2.74 3.39 -14.16
C ASP A 40 -2.66 3.97 -12.74
N ILE A 41 -2.81 3.12 -11.72
CA ILE A 41 -2.63 3.50 -10.31
C ILE A 41 -1.21 3.98 -10.06
N ARG A 42 -0.23 3.24 -10.59
CA ARG A 42 1.17 3.60 -10.50
C ARG A 42 1.39 4.99 -11.09
N LYS A 43 1.03 5.21 -12.36
CA LYS A 43 1.21 6.49 -13.05
C LYS A 43 0.54 7.65 -12.33
N GLY A 44 -0.70 7.50 -11.87
CA GLY A 44 -1.40 8.56 -11.14
C GLY A 44 -0.69 8.95 -9.84
N LEU A 45 -0.23 7.97 -9.07
CA LEU A 45 0.52 8.23 -7.84
C LEU A 45 1.92 8.80 -8.11
N GLU A 46 2.62 8.29 -9.12
CA GLU A 46 3.95 8.81 -9.54
C GLU A 46 3.83 10.27 -10.02
N GLN A 47 2.75 10.63 -10.75
CA GLN A 47 2.48 11.99 -11.21
C GLN A 47 2.16 12.94 -10.04
N HIS A 48 1.37 12.49 -9.06
CA HIS A 48 1.00 13.35 -7.92
C HIS A 48 2.13 13.54 -6.90
N PHE A 49 2.88 12.48 -6.58
CA PHE A 49 3.92 12.52 -5.55
C PHE A 49 5.34 12.73 -6.09
N GLY A 50 5.56 12.63 -7.40
CA GLY A 50 6.88 12.74 -8.02
C GLY A 50 7.85 11.61 -7.65
N SER A 51 7.35 10.45 -7.21
CA SER A 51 8.16 9.30 -6.78
C SER A 51 8.02 8.11 -7.71
N LYS A 52 9.09 7.29 -7.79
CA LYS A 52 9.07 6.05 -8.57
C LYS A 52 8.46 4.90 -7.76
N LEU A 53 7.36 4.35 -8.26
CA LEU A 53 6.62 3.23 -7.67
C LEU A 53 6.77 1.94 -8.49
N ALA A 54 7.64 1.93 -9.51
CA ALA A 54 7.94 0.75 -10.31
C ALA A 54 8.45 -0.47 -9.50
N ARG A 55 9.05 -0.23 -8.33
CA ARG A 55 9.52 -1.28 -7.41
C ARG A 55 8.45 -1.78 -6.46
N VAL A 56 7.25 -1.19 -6.47
CA VAL A 56 6.17 -1.55 -5.56
C VAL A 56 5.50 -2.83 -5.98
N ARG A 57 5.43 -3.79 -5.06
CA ARG A 57 4.73 -5.06 -5.27
C ARG A 57 3.54 -5.18 -4.34
N VAL A 58 2.50 -5.84 -4.83
CA VAL A 58 1.26 -6.10 -4.10
C VAL A 58 1.20 -7.58 -3.78
N HIS A 59 1.25 -7.91 -2.50
CA HIS A 59 1.27 -9.25 -1.95
C HIS A 59 -0.11 -9.64 -1.40
N THR A 60 -0.57 -10.83 -1.74
CA THR A 60 -1.87 -11.37 -1.31
C THR A 60 -1.78 -12.86 -0.98
N GLY A 61 -2.61 -13.34 -0.04
CA GLY A 61 -2.61 -14.75 0.37
C GLY A 61 -1.50 -15.08 1.38
N GLY A 62 -1.16 -16.37 1.52
CA GLY A 62 -0.20 -16.83 2.53
C GLY A 62 -0.64 -16.46 3.95
N ASN A 63 0.34 -16.12 4.80
CA ASN A 63 0.09 -15.62 6.16
C ASN A 63 -0.20 -14.10 6.22
N ALA A 64 -0.30 -13.38 5.09
CA ALA A 64 -0.57 -11.93 5.09
C ALA A 64 -1.85 -11.57 5.85
N LYS A 65 -2.86 -12.45 5.81
CA LYS A 65 -4.11 -12.31 6.56
C LYS A 65 -3.89 -12.31 8.08
N GLU A 66 -2.99 -13.16 8.56
CA GLU A 66 -2.65 -13.27 9.97
C GLU A 66 -1.88 -12.03 10.44
N VAL A 67 -0.87 -11.62 9.67
CA VAL A 67 -0.11 -10.39 9.93
C VAL A 67 -1.03 -9.17 9.96
N CYS A 68 -1.95 -9.05 8.99
CA CYS A 68 -2.96 -7.99 8.98
C CYS A 68 -3.83 -8.00 10.25
N ARG A 69 -4.24 -9.18 10.74
CA ARG A 69 -5.00 -9.33 11.99
C ARG A 69 -4.19 -8.88 13.19
N GLU A 70 -2.93 -9.28 13.31
CA GLU A 70 -2.03 -8.85 14.38
C GLU A 70 -1.86 -7.33 14.40
N LEU A 71 -1.69 -6.74 13.22
CA LEU A 71 -1.56 -5.31 13.05
C LEU A 71 -2.90 -4.57 13.17
N LYS A 72 -4.03 -5.27 13.27
CA LYS A 72 -5.40 -4.72 13.27
C LYS A 72 -5.62 -3.77 12.08
N ALA A 73 -5.19 -4.18 10.90
CA ALA A 73 -5.25 -3.40 9.67
C ALA A 73 -5.75 -4.27 8.50
N LYS A 74 -6.34 -3.65 7.48
CA LYS A 74 -6.77 -4.35 6.25
C LYS A 74 -5.60 -4.58 5.28
N ALA A 75 -4.64 -3.66 5.30
CA ALA A 75 -3.42 -3.73 4.52
C ALA A 75 -2.25 -3.18 5.33
N PHE A 76 -1.04 -3.59 4.96
CA PHE A 76 0.19 -3.04 5.51
C PHE A 76 1.27 -2.96 4.46
N THR A 77 2.25 -2.07 4.68
CA THR A 77 3.40 -1.85 3.81
C THR A 77 4.68 -2.19 4.53
N LEU A 78 5.55 -2.92 3.86
CA LEU A 78 6.91 -3.25 4.28
C LEU A 78 7.87 -2.73 3.22
N GLY A 79 8.42 -1.54 3.43
CA GLY A 79 9.28 -0.90 2.44
C GLY A 79 8.54 -0.62 1.12
N ASN A 80 8.82 -1.44 0.10
CA ASN A 80 8.20 -1.37 -1.22
C ASN A 80 7.06 -2.40 -1.42
N ASP A 81 6.85 -3.28 -0.46
CA ASP A 81 5.92 -4.40 -0.60
C ASP A 81 4.63 -4.12 0.18
N LEU A 82 3.50 -4.22 -0.51
CA LEU A 82 2.18 -3.87 -0.02
C LEU A 82 1.34 -5.14 0.17
N TYR A 83 1.01 -5.50 1.40
CA TYR A 83 0.31 -6.73 1.74
C TYR A 83 -1.15 -6.45 2.06
N PHE A 84 -2.05 -7.25 1.48
CA PHE A 84 -3.49 -7.15 1.77
C PHE A 84 -4.02 -8.38 2.51
N MET A 85 -4.93 -8.13 3.44
CA MET A 85 -5.61 -9.18 4.21
C MET A 85 -6.44 -10.11 3.31
N LYS A 86 -7.15 -9.55 2.33
CA LYS A 86 -7.94 -10.32 1.37
C LYS A 86 -7.47 -10.03 -0.06
N PRO A 87 -7.41 -11.04 -0.94
CA PRO A 87 -7.08 -10.81 -2.34
C PRO A 87 -8.11 -9.95 -3.08
N ALA A 88 -9.35 -9.88 -2.60
CA ALA A 88 -10.38 -8.98 -3.14
C ALA A 88 -10.04 -7.50 -2.89
N ASP A 89 -9.43 -7.18 -1.75
CA ASP A 89 -9.02 -5.82 -1.39
C ASP A 89 -7.90 -5.34 -2.34
N ALA A 90 -6.97 -6.23 -2.70
CA ALA A 90 -5.92 -5.95 -3.68
C ALA A 90 -6.43 -5.82 -5.14
N LYS A 91 -7.66 -6.25 -5.42
CA LYS A 91 -8.33 -6.02 -6.71
C LYS A 91 -9.09 -4.70 -6.72
N ASN A 92 -9.36 -4.12 -5.57
CA ASN A 92 -10.02 -2.83 -5.46
C ASN A 92 -8.99 -1.72 -5.68
N GLY A 93 -9.03 -1.12 -6.89
CA GLY A 93 -8.12 -0.05 -7.25
C GLY A 93 -8.25 1.18 -6.34
N GLU A 94 -9.45 1.48 -5.85
CA GLU A 94 -9.68 2.63 -4.99
C GLU A 94 -8.99 2.44 -3.64
N LEU A 95 -9.11 1.24 -3.09
CA LEU A 95 -8.46 0.88 -1.84
C LEU A 95 -6.94 0.86 -1.99
N LEU A 96 -6.42 0.36 -3.12
CA LEU A 96 -4.99 0.43 -3.44
C LEU A 96 -4.47 1.87 -3.44
N VAL A 97 -5.19 2.78 -4.11
CA VAL A 97 -4.84 4.21 -4.13
C VAL A 97 -4.89 4.78 -2.72
N HIS A 98 -5.93 4.46 -1.94
CA HIS A 98 -6.10 4.94 -0.57
C HIS A 98 -4.94 4.54 0.33
N GLU A 99 -4.58 3.27 0.34
CA GLU A 99 -3.50 2.74 1.16
C GLU A 99 -2.14 3.30 0.73
N LEU A 100 -1.85 3.34 -0.57
CA LEU A 100 -0.59 3.88 -1.08
C LEU A 100 -0.46 5.38 -0.85
N ALA A 101 -1.54 6.13 -0.99
CA ALA A 101 -1.56 7.57 -0.71
C ALA A 101 -1.14 7.84 0.74
N HIS A 102 -1.66 7.09 1.72
CA HIS A 102 -1.28 7.24 3.12
C HIS A 102 0.20 6.97 3.37
N VAL A 103 0.75 5.95 2.72
CA VAL A 103 2.17 5.58 2.82
C VAL A 103 3.05 6.68 2.24
N LEU A 104 2.71 7.18 1.05
CA LEU A 104 3.47 8.23 0.38
C LEU A 104 3.35 9.56 1.12
N GLN A 105 2.17 9.93 1.60
CA GLN A 105 1.98 11.11 2.45
C GLN A 105 2.83 11.01 3.73
N GLN A 106 2.86 9.84 4.37
CA GLN A 106 3.71 9.61 5.55
C GLN A 106 5.19 9.79 5.19
N GLY A 107 5.64 9.21 4.08
CA GLY A 107 7.02 9.28 3.59
C GLY A 107 7.39 10.59 2.88
N ARG A 108 6.57 11.64 2.98
CA ARG A 108 6.76 12.95 2.30
C ARG A 108 6.95 12.80 0.79
N GLY A 109 6.03 12.07 0.18
CA GLY A 109 6.01 11.76 -1.25
C GLY A 109 6.89 10.58 -1.64
N ARG A 110 7.60 9.91 -0.72
CA ARG A 110 8.47 8.75 -1.02
C ARG A 110 7.99 7.49 -0.31
N MET A 111 8.27 6.34 -0.91
CA MET A 111 8.13 5.07 -0.21
C MET A 111 9.08 5.06 1.01
N PRO A 112 8.58 4.68 2.20
CA PRO A 112 9.41 4.58 3.38
C PRO A 112 10.45 3.49 3.18
N LYS A 113 11.65 3.71 3.72
CA LYS A 113 12.69 2.68 3.71
C LYS A 113 12.18 1.45 4.46
N ALA A 114 12.38 0.27 3.87
CA ALA A 114 12.17 -0.99 4.57
C ALA A 114 12.96 -0.94 5.88
N LYS A 115 12.25 -1.09 7.00
CA LYS A 115 12.85 -1.30 8.30
C LYS A 115 12.45 -2.70 8.74
N GLU A 116 13.45 -3.49 9.06
CA GLU A 116 13.24 -4.85 9.57
C GLU A 116 12.29 -4.81 10.77
N GLY A 117 11.27 -5.66 10.74
CA GLY A 117 10.25 -5.72 11.78
C GLY A 117 9.36 -4.49 11.93
N ILE A 118 9.33 -3.52 10.98
CA ILE A 118 8.40 -2.38 11.05
C ILE A 118 7.50 -2.31 9.80
N ALA A 119 6.22 -2.56 10.01
CA ALA A 119 5.15 -2.37 9.04
C ALA A 119 4.55 -0.98 9.16
N LEU A 120 4.07 -0.45 8.05
CA LEU A 120 3.20 0.70 7.99
C LEU A 120 1.77 0.27 7.70
N THR A 121 0.85 0.68 8.56
CA THR A 121 -0.57 0.36 8.41
C THR A 121 -1.38 1.64 8.32
N SER A 122 -2.26 1.73 7.34
CA SER A 122 -3.29 2.77 7.31
C SER A 122 -4.53 2.27 8.06
N LYS A 123 -5.28 3.20 8.66
CA LYS A 123 -6.49 2.89 9.42
C LYS A 123 -7.63 3.78 8.97
#